data_AF-X6FMT1-F1
#
_entry.id   AF-X6FMT1-F1
#
_cell.length_a   1.000
_cell.length_b   1.000
_cell.length_c   1.000
_cell.angle_alpha   90.00
_cell.angle_beta   90.00
_cell.angle_gamma   90.00
#
_symmetry.space_group_name_H-M   'P 1'
#
loop_
_entity.id
_entity.type
_entity.pdbx_description
1 polymer ?
#
loop_
_entity_poly.entity_id
_entity_poly.type
_entity_poly.pdbx_seq_one_letter_code
_entity_poly.pdbx_strand_id
1 'polypeptide(L)'
;MHHFFQRRDAAFDIPSRAYALLIDGADSEFVLFDAVDADYFDRTYALPGPPTQLGSWRSHVDRAPIYAIEINASDAAPAATGWLALHPHDALPEWSQIELVPDDKGEAAVYNSIAGPPRRARVSVRPASNKLARMLAQATDLTPYVRPEDEIELALPASSIEHIFVLDVGQGSANALVTSADKVIAYVDVGSGVLKDTGTWPSSMGRICLQHHPVAILTHWHYDHFHAANIYPAAQGMTWIAPLQTLGPGPQSAMASAIANTGTLMVWSGSGILSAGKIDLERCTGPSSNQNRSGIAVWVWGSAGSDPILLPGDAGYSDIPTLVAGKAIAGLVAAHHGGRASGVAPTKPGAGTPRVALSYGHPNSYKHPLANSLQGLTASRWSIGHPAPGIDERRTEDRIGGVGGTGLGHIRMNWTGNTGPAHICSCGCTLDPTQ
;
A
#
# COMPACT_ATOMS: atom_id res chain seq x y z
N MET A 1 -7.13 -4.12 -17.61
CA MET A 1 -7.07 -3.05 -16.59
C MET A 1 -8.45 -2.47 -16.38
N HIS A 2 -8.91 -2.39 -15.13
CA HIS A 2 -10.21 -1.81 -14.77
C HIS A 2 -10.26 -0.30 -15.03
N HIS A 3 -11.43 0.24 -15.39
CA HIS A 3 -11.58 1.66 -15.70
C HIS A 3 -11.38 2.59 -14.50
N PHE A 4 -11.56 2.09 -13.28
CA PHE A 4 -11.27 2.84 -12.04
C PHE A 4 -9.79 3.26 -11.95
N PHE A 5 -8.86 2.48 -12.51
CA PHE A 5 -7.43 2.80 -12.44
C PHE A 5 -6.95 3.75 -13.53
N GLN A 6 -7.86 4.24 -14.37
CA GLN A 6 -7.57 5.22 -15.41
C GLN A 6 -7.98 6.59 -14.92
N ARG A 7 -7.17 7.62 -15.19
CA ARG A 7 -7.58 9.00 -14.91
C ARG A 7 -8.83 9.35 -15.70
N ARG A 8 -9.88 9.77 -15.00
CA ARG A 8 -11.12 10.25 -15.60
C ARG A 8 -11.50 11.59 -14.96
N ASP A 9 -11.47 12.64 -15.78
CA ASP A 9 -11.89 13.98 -15.37
C ASP A 9 -13.39 14.23 -15.70
N ALA A 10 -14.08 13.25 -16.29
CA ALA A 10 -15.49 13.35 -16.65
C ALA A 10 -16.40 13.20 -15.43
N ALA A 11 -17.47 14.00 -15.40
CA ALA A 11 -18.56 13.81 -14.43
C ALA A 11 -19.13 12.39 -14.52
N PHE A 12 -19.48 11.83 -13.37
CA PHE A 12 -20.07 10.50 -13.25
C PHE A 12 -21.24 10.54 -12.28
N ASP A 13 -22.23 9.68 -12.45
CA ASP A 13 -23.35 9.60 -11.50
C ASP A 13 -22.93 8.83 -10.25
N ILE A 14 -23.16 9.45 -9.09
CA ILE A 14 -22.96 8.78 -7.80
C ILE A 14 -24.05 7.72 -7.67
N PRO A 15 -23.71 6.45 -7.34
CA PRO A 15 -24.71 5.42 -7.15
C PRO A 15 -25.58 5.79 -5.95
N SER A 16 -26.88 5.49 -5.99
CA SER A 16 -27.77 5.72 -4.83
C SER A 16 -27.42 4.82 -3.65
N ARG A 17 -26.83 3.66 -3.92
CA ARG A 17 -26.45 2.65 -2.93
C ARG A 17 -25.19 1.90 -3.34
N ALA A 18 -24.30 1.67 -2.38
CA ALA A 18 -23.10 0.88 -2.54
C ALA A 18 -22.99 -0.20 -1.45
N TYR A 19 -22.36 -1.33 -1.80
CA TYR A 19 -21.86 -2.29 -0.83
C TYR A 19 -20.37 -2.07 -0.65
N ALA A 20 -19.89 -2.06 0.60
CA ALA A 20 -18.52 -1.70 0.87
C ALA A 20 -17.90 -2.45 2.04
N LEU A 21 -16.59 -2.60 1.97
CA LEU A 21 -15.73 -2.96 3.10
C LEU A 21 -15.08 -1.67 3.64
N LEU A 22 -15.10 -1.48 4.96
CA LEU A 22 -14.26 -0.50 5.64
C LEU A 22 -12.82 -1.03 5.60
N ILE A 23 -11.96 -0.39 4.82
CA ILE A 23 -10.58 -0.87 4.60
C ILE A 23 -9.55 -0.09 5.40
N ASP A 24 -9.85 1.15 5.78
CA ASP A 24 -8.96 1.98 6.58
C ASP A 24 -9.72 3.05 7.37
N GLY A 25 -9.06 3.55 8.40
CA GLY A 25 -9.47 4.74 9.13
C GLY A 25 -8.62 4.97 10.37
N ALA A 26 -8.68 6.20 10.85
CA ALA A 26 -7.97 6.62 12.04
C ALA A 26 -8.90 7.48 12.91
N ASP A 27 -9.49 6.86 13.93
CA ASP A 27 -10.39 7.50 14.91
C ASP A 27 -11.45 8.41 14.25
N SER A 28 -11.31 9.73 14.40
CA SER A 28 -12.16 10.76 13.82
C SER A 28 -11.45 11.60 12.74
N GLU A 29 -10.29 11.14 12.24
CA GLU A 29 -9.53 11.83 11.20
C GLU A 29 -10.03 11.46 9.81
N PHE A 30 -10.16 10.17 9.51
CA PHE A 30 -10.73 9.71 8.26
C PHE A 30 -11.25 8.28 8.34
N VAL A 31 -12.08 7.91 7.38
CA VAL A 31 -12.45 6.51 7.07
C VAL A 31 -12.50 6.32 5.55
N LEU A 32 -12.11 5.13 5.10
CA LEU A 32 -12.05 4.76 3.69
C LEU A 32 -12.77 3.43 3.45
N PHE A 33 -13.69 3.46 2.50
CA PHE A 33 -14.45 2.29 2.06
C PHE A 33 -14.06 1.89 0.64
N ASP A 34 -13.81 0.59 0.45
CA ASP A 34 -13.66 -0.05 -0.86
C ASP A 34 -15.03 -0.59 -1.29
N ALA A 35 -15.59 -0.09 -2.39
CA ALA A 35 -17.02 -0.18 -2.66
C ALA A 35 -17.37 -0.59 -4.09
N VAL A 36 -18.57 -1.17 -4.24
CA VAL A 36 -19.21 -1.51 -5.52
C VAL A 36 -20.64 -0.96 -5.55
N ASP A 37 -21.13 -0.58 -6.73
CA ASP A 37 -22.55 -0.30 -6.96
C ASP A 37 -23.42 -1.50 -6.52
N ALA A 38 -24.33 -1.25 -5.59
CA ALA A 38 -25.12 -2.31 -4.97
C ALA A 38 -26.10 -2.96 -5.96
N ASP A 39 -26.66 -2.19 -6.90
CA ASP A 39 -27.63 -2.70 -7.86
C ASP A 39 -26.94 -3.54 -8.95
N TYR A 40 -25.72 -3.17 -9.34
CA TYR A 40 -24.87 -3.99 -10.20
C TYR A 40 -24.52 -5.30 -9.51
N PHE A 41 -24.06 -5.25 -8.25
CA PHE A 41 -23.73 -6.45 -7.49
C PHE A 41 -24.96 -7.36 -7.34
N ASP A 42 -26.12 -6.79 -6.99
CA ASP A 42 -27.35 -7.56 -6.80
C ASP A 42 -27.81 -8.27 -8.08
N ARG A 43 -27.80 -7.56 -9.22
CA ARG A 43 -28.19 -8.14 -10.52
C ARG A 43 -27.21 -9.19 -11.03
N THR A 44 -25.92 -9.01 -10.75
CA THR A 44 -24.86 -9.83 -11.35
C THR A 44 -24.53 -11.05 -10.49
N TYR A 45 -24.62 -10.88 -9.16
CA TYR A 45 -24.09 -11.83 -8.19
C TYR A 45 -25.12 -12.31 -7.18
N ALA A 46 -26.11 -11.47 -6.82
CA ALA A 46 -27.08 -11.82 -5.77
C ALA A 46 -28.39 -12.45 -6.27
N LEU A 47 -28.60 -12.57 -7.58
CA LEU A 47 -29.76 -13.29 -8.13
C LEU A 47 -29.70 -14.79 -7.81
N PRO A 48 -30.86 -15.47 -7.67
CA PRO A 48 -30.93 -16.86 -7.24
C PRO A 48 -30.39 -17.80 -8.33
N GLY A 49 -29.09 -18.08 -8.26
CA GLY A 49 -28.38 -19.09 -9.04
C GLY A 49 -27.82 -20.21 -8.14
N PRO A 50 -27.04 -21.14 -8.71
CA PRO A 50 -26.26 -22.09 -7.92
C PRO A 50 -25.37 -21.38 -6.89
N PRO A 51 -24.89 -22.10 -5.84
CA PRO A 51 -24.05 -21.51 -4.80
C PRO A 51 -22.93 -20.66 -5.40
N THR A 52 -22.79 -19.44 -4.90
CA THR A 52 -21.72 -18.52 -5.28
C THR A 52 -20.36 -19.17 -5.03
N GLN A 53 -19.56 -19.32 -6.08
CA GLN A 53 -18.21 -19.89 -5.97
C GLN A 53 -17.26 -18.87 -5.31
N LEU A 54 -16.36 -19.34 -4.46
CA LEU A 54 -15.34 -18.49 -3.82
C LEU A 54 -14.51 -17.75 -4.87
N GLY A 55 -14.31 -16.44 -4.68
CA GLY A 55 -13.52 -15.60 -5.57
C GLY A 55 -14.11 -15.40 -6.97
N SER A 56 -15.37 -15.80 -7.21
CA SER A 56 -16.01 -15.70 -8.53
C SER A 56 -16.29 -14.26 -8.97
N TRP A 57 -16.21 -13.29 -8.04
CA TRP A 57 -16.32 -11.86 -8.33
C TRP A 57 -15.32 -11.39 -9.38
N ARG A 58 -14.16 -12.04 -9.51
CA ARG A 58 -13.15 -11.75 -10.53
C ARG A 58 -13.71 -11.65 -11.95
N SER A 59 -14.63 -12.54 -12.33
CA SER A 59 -15.22 -12.53 -13.68
C SER A 59 -16.18 -11.35 -13.95
N HIS A 60 -16.51 -10.59 -12.89
CA HIS A 60 -17.48 -9.51 -12.90
C HIS A 60 -16.89 -8.15 -12.52
N VAL A 61 -15.89 -8.13 -11.62
CA VAL A 61 -15.28 -6.90 -11.09
C VAL A 61 -14.66 -6.05 -12.19
N ASP A 62 -14.12 -6.67 -13.25
CA ASP A 62 -13.52 -5.98 -14.39
C ASP A 62 -14.52 -5.08 -15.16
N ARG A 63 -15.83 -5.25 -14.92
CA ARG A 63 -16.92 -4.46 -15.52
C ARG A 63 -17.79 -3.76 -14.46
N ALA A 64 -17.52 -3.99 -13.18
CA ALA A 64 -18.35 -3.46 -12.11
C ALA A 64 -18.12 -1.95 -11.95
N PRO A 65 -19.17 -1.14 -11.73
CA PRO A 65 -18.98 0.21 -11.23
C PRO A 65 -18.47 0.10 -9.78
N ILE A 66 -17.19 0.42 -9.59
CA ILE A 66 -16.52 0.38 -8.29
C ILE A 66 -16.10 1.78 -7.87
N TYR A 67 -15.99 1.98 -6.56
CA TYR A 67 -15.75 3.28 -5.97
C TYR A 67 -14.80 3.16 -4.79
N ALA A 68 -14.06 4.24 -4.54
CA ALA A 68 -13.54 4.52 -3.20
C ALA A 68 -14.45 5.59 -2.58
N ILE A 69 -14.87 5.40 -1.34
CA ILE A 69 -15.68 6.37 -0.60
C ILE A 69 -14.89 6.78 0.63
N GLU A 70 -14.50 8.04 0.69
CA GLU A 70 -13.65 8.58 1.75
C GLU A 70 -14.39 9.69 2.48
N ILE A 71 -14.32 9.68 3.81
CA ILE A 71 -14.75 10.81 4.65
C ILE A 71 -13.50 11.22 5.44
N ASN A 72 -13.01 12.43 5.22
CA ASN A 72 -11.73 12.88 5.76
C ASN A 72 -11.89 14.27 6.39
N ALA A 73 -11.51 14.41 7.65
CA ALA A 73 -11.63 15.65 8.43
C ALA A 73 -10.70 16.75 7.94
N SER A 74 -9.66 16.42 7.17
CA SER A 74 -8.80 17.41 6.51
C SER A 74 -9.44 18.04 5.26
N ASP A 75 -10.57 17.50 4.81
CA ASP A 75 -11.29 18.06 3.66
C ASP A 75 -11.83 19.44 4.00
N ALA A 76 -11.89 20.31 2.99
CA ALA A 76 -12.54 21.62 3.08
C ALA A 76 -14.08 21.55 3.25
N ALA A 77 -14.61 20.40 3.68
CA ALA A 77 -16.02 20.14 3.93
C ALA A 77 -16.28 20.00 5.44
N PRO A 78 -16.80 21.04 6.11
CA PRO A 78 -17.07 21.01 7.55
C PRO A 78 -17.97 19.84 8.01
N ALA A 79 -18.80 19.32 7.09
CA ALA A 79 -19.65 18.16 7.35
C ALA A 79 -18.86 16.88 7.67
N ALA A 80 -17.66 16.70 7.11
CA ALA A 80 -16.83 15.51 7.32
C ALA A 80 -16.38 15.38 8.79
N THR A 81 -15.86 16.45 9.38
CA THR A 81 -15.45 16.47 10.79
C THR A 81 -16.63 16.17 11.72
N GLY A 82 -17.79 16.78 11.47
CA GLY A 82 -19.00 16.53 12.25
C GLY A 82 -19.49 15.09 12.13
N TRP A 83 -19.42 14.51 10.94
CA TRP A 83 -19.81 13.12 10.70
C TRP A 83 -18.88 12.14 11.42
N LEU A 84 -17.55 12.34 11.31
CA LEU A 84 -16.53 11.48 11.93
C LEU A 84 -16.54 11.55 13.46
N ALA A 85 -16.93 12.68 14.04
CA ALA A 85 -17.13 12.79 15.49
C ALA A 85 -18.31 11.94 15.99
N LEU A 86 -19.33 11.72 15.14
CA LEU A 86 -20.49 10.89 15.46
C LEU A 86 -20.32 9.41 15.08
N HIS A 87 -19.40 9.12 14.16
CA HIS A 87 -19.12 7.79 13.63
C HIS A 87 -17.62 7.51 13.65
N PRO A 88 -17.01 7.39 14.85
CA PRO A 88 -15.60 7.02 14.95
C PRO A 88 -15.37 5.67 14.28
N HIS A 89 -14.18 5.47 13.71
CA HIS A 89 -13.80 4.27 12.96
C HIS A 89 -14.25 2.96 13.63
N ASP A 90 -13.96 2.78 14.92
CA ASP A 90 -14.25 1.54 15.65
C ASP A 90 -15.75 1.27 15.88
N ALA A 91 -16.61 2.27 15.65
CA ALA A 91 -18.07 2.12 15.72
C ALA A 91 -18.70 1.76 14.36
N LEU A 92 -17.94 1.84 13.26
CA LEU A 92 -18.44 1.54 11.94
C LEU A 92 -18.42 0.03 11.66
N PRO A 93 -19.41 -0.49 10.91
CA PRO A 93 -19.42 -1.89 10.53
C PRO A 93 -18.37 -2.15 9.45
N GLU A 94 -17.65 -3.26 9.60
CA GLU A 94 -16.70 -3.76 8.59
C GLU A 94 -17.36 -3.88 7.21
N TRP A 95 -18.46 -4.63 7.13
CA TRP A 95 -19.27 -4.73 5.92
C TRP A 95 -20.50 -3.81 6.00
N SER A 96 -20.62 -2.94 5.00
CA SER A 96 -21.60 -1.86 4.99
C SER A 96 -22.49 -1.88 3.75
N GLN A 97 -23.76 -1.52 3.96
CA GLN A 97 -24.58 -0.91 2.92
C GLN A 97 -24.55 0.61 3.11
N ILE A 98 -24.15 1.33 2.08
CA ILE A 98 -23.99 2.78 2.10
C ILE A 98 -25.03 3.40 1.18
N GLU A 99 -25.87 4.28 1.72
CA GLU A 99 -26.77 5.14 0.93
C GLU A 99 -26.04 6.46 0.65
N LEU A 100 -26.06 6.90 -0.61
CA LEU A 100 -25.38 8.11 -1.06
C LEU A 100 -26.39 9.04 -1.74
N VAL A 101 -26.38 10.31 -1.34
CA VAL A 101 -27.18 11.37 -1.97
C VAL A 101 -26.24 12.46 -2.46
N PRO A 102 -26.16 12.72 -3.79
CA PRO A 102 -25.33 13.78 -4.33
C PRO A 102 -25.56 15.11 -3.61
N ASP A 103 -24.49 15.72 -3.12
CA ASP A 103 -24.52 16.99 -2.40
C ASP A 103 -23.11 17.58 -2.43
N ASP A 104 -22.92 18.73 -3.09
CA ASP A 104 -21.62 19.40 -3.20
C ASP A 104 -21.01 19.78 -1.85
N LYS A 105 -21.80 19.80 -0.77
CA LYS A 105 -21.38 20.06 0.61
C LYS A 105 -21.41 18.82 1.49
N GLY A 106 -21.73 17.66 0.92
CA GLY A 106 -21.76 16.39 1.64
C GLY A 106 -20.39 16.01 2.20
N GLU A 107 -20.40 15.18 3.24
CA GLU A 107 -19.27 14.71 4.02
C GLU A 107 -18.37 13.71 3.28
N ALA A 108 -18.91 12.96 2.32
CA ALA A 108 -18.17 11.93 1.61
C ALA A 108 -17.61 12.43 0.28
N ALA A 109 -16.34 12.14 0.02
CA ALA A 109 -15.74 12.14 -1.30
C ALA A 109 -15.93 10.75 -1.94
N VAL A 110 -16.72 10.69 -3.01
CA VAL A 110 -16.90 9.48 -3.81
C VAL A 110 -16.01 9.57 -5.03
N TYR A 111 -15.15 8.58 -5.23
CA TYR A 111 -14.27 8.48 -6.38
C TYR A 111 -14.73 7.31 -7.26
N ASN A 112 -14.90 7.54 -8.56
CA ASN A 112 -15.07 6.47 -9.56
C ASN A 112 -13.78 6.19 -10.35
N SER A 113 -12.70 6.87 -9.98
CA SER A 113 -11.38 6.81 -10.59
C SER A 113 -10.34 7.10 -9.51
N ILE A 114 -9.28 6.30 -9.46
CA ILE A 114 -8.20 6.43 -8.48
C ILE A 114 -7.41 7.73 -8.60
N ALA A 115 -7.42 8.35 -9.79
CA ALA A 115 -6.70 9.58 -10.11
C ALA A 115 -7.63 10.70 -10.62
N GLY A 116 -8.94 10.54 -10.43
CA GLY A 116 -9.95 11.51 -10.86
C GLY A 116 -10.45 12.36 -9.69
N PRO A 117 -11.06 13.52 -9.97
CA PRO A 117 -11.68 14.32 -8.91
C PRO A 117 -12.86 13.55 -8.28
N PRO A 118 -13.06 13.64 -6.95
CA PRO A 118 -14.23 13.07 -6.32
C PRO A 118 -15.49 13.90 -6.62
N ARG A 119 -16.65 13.27 -6.49
CA ARG A 119 -17.93 13.99 -6.27
C ARG A 119 -18.32 13.90 -4.81
N ARG A 120 -19.00 14.94 -4.31
CA ARG A 120 -19.45 14.99 -2.92
C ARG A 120 -20.86 14.39 -2.76
N ALA A 121 -21.07 13.71 -1.66
CA ALA A 121 -22.35 13.13 -1.28
C ALA A 121 -22.56 13.17 0.23
N ARG A 122 -23.83 13.26 0.64
CA ARG A 122 -24.24 12.87 1.99
C ARG A 122 -24.29 11.35 2.08
N VAL A 123 -23.95 10.81 3.24
CA VAL A 123 -23.74 9.38 3.42
C VAL A 123 -24.51 8.85 4.63
N SER A 124 -25.19 7.72 4.45
CA SER A 124 -25.74 6.93 5.55
C SER A 124 -25.14 5.53 5.48
N VAL A 125 -24.36 5.18 6.52
CA VAL A 125 -23.70 3.87 6.63
C VAL A 125 -24.55 2.99 7.54
N ARG A 126 -24.91 1.80 7.07
CA ARG A 126 -25.58 0.78 7.89
C ARG A 126 -24.85 -0.56 7.76
N PRO A 127 -24.85 -1.40 8.81
CA PRO A 127 -24.29 -2.73 8.70
C PRO A 127 -24.98 -3.53 7.58
N ALA A 128 -24.19 -4.23 6.78
CA ALA A 128 -24.71 -5.21 5.86
C ALA A 128 -25.43 -6.33 6.65
N SER A 129 -26.51 -6.87 6.10
CA SER A 129 -27.14 -8.06 6.70
C SER A 129 -26.15 -9.23 6.73
N ASN A 130 -26.27 -10.14 7.70
CA ASN A 130 -25.41 -11.34 7.79
C ASN A 130 -25.35 -12.15 6.49
N LYS A 131 -26.46 -12.20 5.73
CA LYS A 131 -26.51 -12.86 4.43
C LYS A 131 -25.65 -12.11 3.41
N LEU A 132 -25.83 -10.80 3.30
CA LEU A 132 -25.10 -9.95 2.38
C LEU A 132 -23.60 -9.92 2.69
N ALA A 133 -23.21 -9.77 3.97
CA ALA A 133 -21.82 -9.78 4.39
C ALA A 133 -21.12 -11.09 4.01
N ARG A 134 -21.77 -12.25 4.21
CA ARG A 134 -21.23 -13.55 3.74
C ARG A 134 -21.10 -13.63 2.23
N MET A 135 -22.06 -13.09 1.48
CA MET A 135 -22.00 -13.09 0.02
C MET A 135 -20.85 -12.21 -0.48
N LEU A 136 -20.67 -11.02 0.09
CA LEU A 136 -19.55 -10.13 -0.22
C LEU A 136 -18.21 -10.79 0.12
N ALA A 137 -18.07 -11.35 1.33
CA ALA A 137 -16.85 -12.05 1.74
C ALA A 137 -16.51 -13.26 0.84
N GLN A 138 -17.51 -14.06 0.43
CA GLN A 138 -17.29 -15.16 -0.51
C GLN A 138 -16.90 -14.67 -1.91
N ALA A 139 -17.51 -13.55 -2.35
CA ALA A 139 -17.24 -12.96 -3.65
C ALA A 139 -15.78 -12.48 -3.75
N THR A 140 -15.28 -11.86 -2.69
CA THR A 140 -13.95 -11.24 -2.63
C THR A 140 -12.86 -12.15 -2.02
N ASP A 141 -13.18 -13.43 -1.81
CA ASP A 141 -12.28 -14.39 -1.17
C ASP A 141 -11.03 -14.66 -2.01
N LEU A 142 -9.86 -14.53 -1.37
CA LEU A 142 -8.54 -14.80 -1.93
C LEU A 142 -8.09 -16.26 -1.81
N THR A 143 -8.83 -17.11 -1.10
CA THR A 143 -8.52 -18.54 -0.89
C THR A 143 -8.17 -19.30 -2.17
N PRO A 144 -8.81 -19.08 -3.34
CA PRO A 144 -8.42 -19.73 -4.60
C PRO A 144 -6.98 -19.46 -5.05
N TYR A 145 -6.35 -18.38 -4.56
CA TYR A 145 -4.97 -18.01 -4.86
C TYR A 145 -3.99 -18.43 -3.78
N VAL A 146 -4.45 -19.07 -2.70
CA VAL A 146 -3.55 -19.57 -1.67
C VAL A 146 -2.60 -20.59 -2.29
N ARG A 147 -1.32 -20.48 -1.93
CA ARG A 147 -0.26 -21.40 -2.36
C ARG A 147 0.43 -22.03 -1.15
N PRO A 148 0.88 -23.29 -1.27
CA PRO A 148 1.78 -23.89 -0.30
C PRO A 148 3.03 -23.02 -0.06
N GLU A 149 3.55 -23.06 1.16
CA GLU A 149 4.69 -22.22 1.57
C GLU A 149 5.95 -22.51 0.76
N ASP A 150 6.20 -23.77 0.38
CA ASP A 150 7.33 -24.17 -0.46
C ASP A 150 7.24 -23.61 -1.90
N GLU A 151 6.03 -23.48 -2.46
CA GLU A 151 5.83 -22.80 -3.74
C GLU A 151 6.14 -21.29 -3.64
N ILE A 152 5.76 -20.66 -2.53
CA ILE A 152 6.03 -19.23 -2.28
C ILE A 152 7.54 -19.00 -2.09
N GLU A 153 8.20 -19.84 -1.30
CA GLU A 153 9.65 -19.79 -1.11
C GLU A 153 10.41 -20.00 -2.43
N LEU A 154 9.95 -20.93 -3.28
CA LEU A 154 10.55 -21.16 -4.59
C LEU A 154 10.37 -19.97 -5.55
N ALA A 155 9.26 -19.24 -5.43
CA ALA A 155 9.01 -18.06 -6.24
C ALA A 155 9.90 -16.86 -5.84
N LEU A 156 10.36 -16.78 -4.59
CA LEU A 156 11.23 -15.71 -4.13
C LEU A 156 12.65 -15.83 -4.72
N PRO A 157 13.30 -14.71 -5.06
CA PRO A 157 14.63 -14.75 -5.65
C PRO A 157 15.69 -15.19 -4.64
N ALA A 158 16.49 -16.19 -5.00
CA ALA A 158 17.59 -16.69 -4.17
C ALA A 158 18.93 -15.94 -4.37
N SER A 159 18.98 -14.96 -5.27
CA SER A 159 20.21 -14.21 -5.57
C SER A 159 20.62 -13.29 -4.41
N SER A 160 21.92 -12.99 -4.30
CA SER A 160 22.41 -12.01 -3.34
C SER A 160 21.87 -10.62 -3.64
N ILE A 161 21.44 -9.91 -2.60
CA ILE A 161 21.00 -8.52 -2.67
C ILE A 161 22.14 -7.63 -2.18
N GLU A 162 22.50 -6.64 -2.99
CA GLU A 162 23.57 -5.68 -2.69
C GLU A 162 23.00 -4.31 -2.32
N HIS A 163 21.89 -3.94 -2.94
CA HIS A 163 21.23 -2.66 -2.73
C HIS A 163 19.71 -2.81 -2.62
N ILE A 164 19.13 -1.94 -1.81
CA ILE A 164 17.69 -1.68 -1.78
C ILE A 164 17.51 -0.22 -2.20
N PHE A 165 16.64 0.03 -3.17
CA PHE A 165 16.25 1.40 -3.53
C PHE A 165 14.83 1.67 -3.06
N VAL A 166 14.68 2.57 -2.10
CA VAL A 166 13.37 3.13 -1.71
C VAL A 166 13.02 4.18 -2.74
N LEU A 167 11.97 3.91 -3.53
CA LEU A 167 11.68 4.72 -4.69
C LEU A 167 10.91 5.98 -4.30
N ASP A 168 11.26 7.12 -4.89
CA ASP A 168 10.49 8.36 -4.78
C ASP A 168 9.16 8.24 -5.57
N VAL A 169 8.14 7.66 -4.94
CA VAL A 169 6.80 7.42 -5.51
C VAL A 169 5.71 8.34 -4.92
N GLY A 170 6.12 9.28 -4.07
CA GLY A 170 5.18 10.15 -3.34
C GLY A 170 4.55 9.43 -2.15
N GLN A 171 3.25 9.65 -1.94
CA GLN A 171 2.47 9.05 -0.85
C GLN A 171 2.11 7.59 -1.18
N GLY A 172 3.07 6.69 -1.05
CA GLY A 172 2.91 5.26 -1.26
C GLY A 172 4.24 4.54 -1.05
N SER A 173 4.29 3.22 -1.26
CA SER A 173 5.49 2.41 -1.01
C SER A 173 5.95 1.67 -2.26
N ALA A 174 7.25 1.74 -2.59
CA ALA A 174 7.86 0.87 -3.59
C ALA A 174 9.36 0.76 -3.33
N ASN A 175 9.87 -0.48 -3.20
CA ASN A 175 11.27 -0.71 -2.83
C ASN A 175 11.89 -1.77 -3.75
N ALA A 176 12.89 -1.39 -4.55
CA ALA A 176 13.57 -2.30 -5.48
C ALA A 176 14.70 -3.07 -4.78
N LEU A 177 14.72 -4.40 -4.89
CA LEU A 177 15.81 -5.26 -4.42
C LEU A 177 16.75 -5.57 -5.59
N VAL A 178 18.01 -5.16 -5.45
CA VAL A 178 18.99 -5.12 -6.55
C VAL A 178 20.22 -5.95 -6.21
N THR A 179 20.63 -6.78 -7.17
CA THR A 179 21.83 -7.62 -7.06
C THR A 179 23.10 -6.84 -7.36
N SER A 180 24.26 -7.42 -7.03
CA SER A 180 25.57 -6.86 -7.40
C SER A 180 25.85 -6.78 -8.90
N ALA A 181 25.04 -7.46 -9.72
CA ALA A 181 25.05 -7.38 -11.18
C ALA A 181 24.06 -6.33 -11.73
N ASP A 182 23.60 -5.40 -10.89
CA ASP A 182 22.66 -4.34 -11.24
C ASP A 182 21.32 -4.87 -11.81
N LYS A 183 20.89 -6.05 -11.35
CA LYS A 183 19.58 -6.61 -11.71
C LYS A 183 18.59 -6.38 -10.59
N VAL A 184 17.46 -5.76 -10.92
CA VAL A 184 16.27 -5.74 -10.05
C VAL A 184 15.61 -7.11 -10.10
N ILE A 185 15.54 -7.77 -8.95
CA ILE A 185 15.04 -9.15 -8.81
C ILE A 185 13.72 -9.24 -8.04
N ALA A 186 13.40 -8.21 -7.26
CA ALA A 186 12.13 -8.10 -6.58
C ALA A 186 11.78 -6.65 -6.27
N TYR A 187 10.49 -6.43 -6.00
CA TYR A 187 9.93 -5.22 -5.42
C TYR A 187 9.20 -5.57 -4.12
N VAL A 188 9.44 -4.81 -3.06
CA VAL A 188 8.54 -4.77 -1.89
C VAL A 188 7.62 -3.59 -2.09
N ASP A 189 6.36 -3.89 -2.36
CA ASP A 189 5.32 -3.01 -2.89
C ASP A 189 5.65 -2.42 -4.28
N VAL A 190 4.61 -2.06 -5.02
CA VAL A 190 4.68 -1.37 -6.32
C VAL A 190 3.65 -0.24 -6.30
N GLY A 191 3.82 0.64 -5.32
CA GLY A 191 2.89 1.66 -4.91
C GLY A 191 3.17 3.08 -5.39
N SER A 192 2.22 3.97 -5.13
CA SER A 192 2.21 5.37 -5.57
C SER A 192 1.10 6.15 -4.85
N GLY A 193 1.19 7.48 -4.84
CA GLY A 193 0.06 8.35 -4.45
C GLY A 193 -1.28 7.97 -5.10
N VAL A 194 -2.36 7.97 -4.31
CA VAL A 194 -3.73 7.61 -4.75
C VAL A 194 -4.74 8.67 -4.34
N LEU A 195 -5.90 8.71 -4.99
CA LEU A 195 -7.01 9.62 -4.68
C LEU A 195 -6.54 11.09 -4.64
N LYS A 196 -6.70 11.79 -3.52
CA LYS A 196 -6.20 13.18 -3.35
C LYS A 196 -4.69 13.29 -3.47
N ASP A 197 -3.98 12.21 -3.23
CA ASP A 197 -2.52 12.18 -3.16
C ASP A 197 -1.88 11.73 -4.48
N THR A 198 -2.62 11.52 -5.57
CA THR A 198 -2.01 11.20 -6.87
C THR A 198 -1.05 12.28 -7.37
N GLY A 199 -1.27 13.53 -6.97
CA GLY A 199 -0.37 14.64 -7.29
C GLY A 199 1.01 14.52 -6.63
N THR A 200 1.18 13.65 -5.63
CA THR A 200 2.46 13.47 -4.94
C THR A 200 3.48 12.66 -5.75
N TRP A 201 3.03 11.97 -6.81
CA TRP A 201 3.89 11.24 -7.74
C TRP A 201 4.87 12.21 -8.43
N PRO A 202 6.20 12.02 -8.31
CA PRO A 202 7.14 12.95 -8.91
C PRO A 202 7.11 12.93 -10.43
N SER A 203 7.18 14.11 -11.05
CA SER A 203 7.30 14.24 -12.51
C SER A 203 8.56 13.58 -13.11
N SER A 204 9.61 13.43 -12.32
CA SER A 204 10.85 12.73 -12.71
C SER A 204 10.75 11.21 -12.60
N MET A 205 9.72 10.68 -11.94
CA MET A 205 9.52 9.24 -11.81
C MET A 205 9.08 8.67 -13.16
N GLY A 206 10.05 8.09 -13.87
CA GLY A 206 9.92 7.70 -15.26
C GLY A 206 9.28 6.34 -15.46
N ARG A 207 9.98 5.26 -15.09
CA ARG A 207 9.53 3.87 -15.24
C ARG A 207 10.13 2.99 -14.13
N ILE A 208 9.41 1.94 -13.78
CA ILE A 208 9.89 0.85 -12.92
C ILE A 208 10.66 -0.18 -13.78
N CYS A 209 11.75 -0.74 -13.26
CA CYS A 209 12.57 -1.73 -13.97
C CYS A 209 11.90 -3.11 -13.94
N LEU A 210 11.52 -3.64 -15.11
CA LEU A 210 10.88 -4.95 -15.22
C LEU A 210 11.71 -5.95 -16.06
N GLN A 211 12.92 -5.58 -16.47
CA GLN A 211 13.73 -6.31 -17.47
C GLN A 211 14.05 -7.77 -17.08
N HIS A 212 14.13 -8.06 -15.79
CA HIS A 212 14.49 -9.37 -15.27
C HIS A 212 13.33 -10.11 -14.61
N HIS A 213 12.09 -9.74 -14.94
CA HIS A 213 10.86 -10.33 -14.39
C HIS A 213 10.89 -10.38 -12.85
N PRO A 214 11.07 -9.22 -12.18
CA PRO A 214 11.15 -9.21 -10.73
C PRO A 214 9.85 -9.72 -10.11
N VAL A 215 9.96 -10.26 -8.89
CA VAL A 215 8.81 -10.66 -8.08
C VAL A 215 8.29 -9.45 -7.32
N ALA A 216 6.98 -9.24 -7.28
CA ALA A 216 6.36 -8.27 -6.39
C ALA A 216 5.96 -8.95 -5.07
N ILE A 217 6.40 -8.41 -3.95
CA ILE A 217 5.96 -8.77 -2.61
C ILE A 217 5.06 -7.63 -2.14
N LEU A 218 3.76 -7.85 -2.08
CA LEU A 218 2.79 -6.88 -1.60
C LEU A 218 2.68 -7.01 -0.08
N THR A 219 2.99 -5.96 0.65
CA THR A 219 2.95 -5.96 2.11
C THR A 219 1.51 -6.06 2.62
N HIS A 220 0.56 -5.36 1.98
CA HIS A 220 -0.88 -5.44 2.24
C HIS A 220 -1.68 -4.77 1.11
N TRP A 221 -3.02 -4.82 1.18
CA TRP A 221 -3.90 -4.48 0.04
C TRP A 221 -4.39 -3.02 -0.03
N HIS A 222 -3.78 -2.05 0.65
CA HIS A 222 -4.12 -0.65 0.40
C HIS A 222 -3.60 -0.16 -0.95
N TYR A 223 -4.32 0.81 -1.52
CA TYR A 223 -4.19 1.18 -2.91
C TYR A 223 -2.79 1.71 -3.24
N ASP A 224 -2.23 2.51 -2.33
CA ASP A 224 -0.93 3.16 -2.43
C ASP A 224 0.26 2.22 -2.31
N HIS A 225 0.03 0.92 -2.07
CA HIS A 225 1.05 -0.14 -2.09
C HIS A 225 1.08 -0.93 -3.41
N PHE A 226 0.09 -0.75 -4.29
CA PHE A 226 0.04 -1.43 -5.59
C PHE A 226 -0.27 -0.51 -6.78
N HIS A 227 -0.65 0.75 -6.55
CA HIS A 227 -1.20 1.60 -7.61
C HIS A 227 -0.21 1.90 -8.74
N ALA A 228 1.10 1.94 -8.49
CA ALA A 228 2.09 2.13 -9.56
C ALA A 228 2.05 1.01 -10.60
N ALA A 229 1.60 -0.20 -10.26
CA ALA A 229 1.39 -1.26 -11.25
C ALA A 229 0.23 -0.96 -12.21
N ASN A 230 -0.63 0.00 -11.91
CA ASN A 230 -1.63 0.52 -12.85
C ASN A 230 -1.11 1.69 -13.69
N ILE A 231 -0.14 2.44 -13.18
CA ILE A 231 0.61 3.44 -13.97
C ILE A 231 1.52 2.70 -14.98
N TYR A 232 2.09 1.57 -14.59
CA TYR A 232 2.91 0.69 -15.42
C TYR A 232 2.29 -0.71 -15.54
N PRO A 233 1.27 -0.91 -16.40
CA PRO A 233 0.50 -2.15 -16.49
C PRO A 233 1.33 -3.44 -16.64
N ALA A 234 2.52 -3.37 -17.22
CA ALA A 234 3.42 -4.51 -17.35
C ALA A 234 3.80 -5.13 -15.98
N ALA A 235 3.78 -4.34 -14.90
CA ALA A 235 3.99 -4.82 -13.53
C ALA A 235 2.89 -5.80 -13.07
N GLN A 236 1.67 -5.72 -13.61
CA GLN A 236 0.59 -6.65 -13.32
C GLN A 236 0.88 -8.06 -13.85
N GLY A 237 1.78 -8.18 -14.84
CA GLY A 237 2.23 -9.45 -15.40
C GLY A 237 3.31 -10.17 -14.58
N MET A 238 3.79 -9.58 -13.49
CA MET A 238 4.77 -10.21 -12.60
C MET A 238 4.16 -11.37 -11.80
N THR A 239 5.03 -12.12 -11.11
CA THR A 239 4.59 -12.92 -9.96
C THR A 239 4.43 -12.01 -8.75
N TRP A 240 3.26 -12.07 -8.12
CA TRP A 240 2.91 -11.33 -6.92
C TRP A 240 2.71 -12.29 -5.76
N ILE A 241 3.40 -12.03 -4.66
CA ILE A 241 3.20 -12.68 -3.36
C ILE A 241 2.49 -11.67 -2.46
N ALA A 242 1.33 -12.03 -1.93
CA ALA A 242 0.51 -11.15 -1.11
C ALA A 242 -0.04 -11.89 0.12
N PRO A 243 -0.37 -11.18 1.22
CA PRO A 243 -1.01 -11.80 2.37
C PRO A 243 -2.46 -12.20 2.09
N LEU A 244 -2.92 -13.27 2.75
CA LEU A 244 -4.35 -13.55 2.86
C LEU A 244 -5.00 -12.51 3.80
N GLN A 245 -5.77 -11.59 3.23
CA GLN A 245 -6.56 -10.59 3.94
C GLN A 245 -7.96 -10.50 3.32
N THR A 246 -8.94 -10.03 4.09
CA THR A 246 -10.28 -9.73 3.57
C THR A 246 -10.17 -8.57 2.58
N LEU A 247 -10.66 -8.74 1.34
CA LEU A 247 -10.70 -7.67 0.36
C LEU A 247 -12.10 -7.07 0.23
N GLY A 248 -12.15 -5.78 -0.09
CA GLY A 248 -13.39 -5.14 -0.50
C GLY A 248 -13.78 -5.50 -1.95
N PRO A 249 -15.04 -5.27 -2.33
CA PRO A 249 -15.60 -5.65 -3.64
C PRO A 249 -15.23 -4.68 -4.76
N GLY A 250 -14.57 -3.58 -4.44
CA GLY A 250 -14.20 -2.49 -5.32
C GLY A 250 -12.75 -2.58 -5.81
N PRO A 251 -11.98 -1.47 -5.75
CA PRO A 251 -10.61 -1.40 -6.26
C PRO A 251 -9.67 -2.52 -5.80
N GLN A 252 -9.72 -2.99 -4.54
CA GLN A 252 -8.87 -4.10 -4.08
C GLN A 252 -9.09 -5.38 -4.89
N SER A 253 -10.36 -5.80 -5.03
CA SER A 253 -10.73 -6.96 -5.84
C SER A 253 -10.38 -6.76 -7.32
N ALA A 254 -10.53 -5.54 -7.85
CA ALA A 254 -10.17 -5.23 -9.22
C ALA A 254 -8.65 -5.38 -9.48
N MET A 255 -7.81 -5.00 -8.51
CA MET A 255 -6.37 -5.20 -8.62
C MET A 255 -5.99 -6.69 -8.52
N ALA A 256 -6.54 -7.41 -7.55
CA ALA A 256 -6.30 -8.85 -7.42
C ALA A 256 -6.71 -9.62 -8.70
N SER A 257 -7.87 -9.26 -9.28
CA SER A 257 -8.33 -9.75 -10.59
C SER A 257 -7.32 -9.46 -11.70
N ALA A 258 -6.86 -8.22 -11.80
CA ALA A 258 -5.91 -7.79 -12.82
C ALA A 258 -4.61 -8.59 -12.76
N ILE A 259 -3.98 -8.68 -11.58
CA ILE A 259 -2.77 -9.48 -11.37
C ILE A 259 -3.01 -10.93 -11.77
N ALA A 260 -4.07 -11.56 -11.27
CA ALA A 260 -4.32 -12.97 -11.52
C ALA A 260 -4.69 -13.26 -12.99
N ASN A 261 -5.17 -12.27 -13.75
CA ASN A 261 -5.46 -12.35 -15.18
C ASN A 261 -4.22 -12.20 -16.06
N THR A 262 -3.25 -11.36 -15.65
CA THR A 262 -2.10 -11.02 -16.49
C THR A 262 -0.80 -11.68 -16.07
N GLY A 263 -0.68 -12.05 -14.79
CA GLY A 263 0.51 -12.62 -14.17
C GLY A 263 0.14 -13.77 -13.24
N THR A 264 0.90 -13.90 -12.15
CA THR A 264 0.67 -14.94 -11.14
C THR A 264 0.39 -14.29 -9.79
N LEU A 265 -0.78 -14.58 -9.20
CA LEU A 265 -1.09 -14.18 -7.82
C LEU A 265 -0.90 -15.39 -6.90
N MET A 266 0.00 -15.27 -5.93
CA MET A 266 0.28 -16.24 -4.88
C MET A 266 -0.10 -15.61 -3.54
N VAL A 267 -1.09 -16.18 -2.87
CA VAL A 267 -1.55 -15.68 -1.57
C VAL A 267 -0.96 -16.54 -0.46
N TRP A 268 -0.29 -15.90 0.50
CA TRP A 268 0.24 -16.56 1.68
C TRP A 268 -0.78 -16.52 2.82
N SER A 269 -1.25 -17.69 3.23
CA SER A 269 -2.18 -17.87 4.37
C SER A 269 -1.51 -18.38 5.64
N GLY A 270 -0.18 -18.53 5.63
CA GLY A 270 0.58 -19.09 6.74
C GLY A 270 0.84 -18.09 7.87
N SER A 271 1.74 -18.48 8.75
CA SER A 271 2.12 -17.72 9.94
C SER A 271 3.61 -17.84 10.17
N GLY A 272 4.20 -16.92 10.94
CA GLY A 272 5.63 -16.95 11.22
C GLY A 272 6.44 -16.40 10.05
N ILE A 273 7.51 -17.11 9.67
CA ILE A 273 8.51 -16.62 8.72
C ILE A 273 8.66 -17.63 7.57
N LEU A 274 8.65 -17.12 6.34
CA LEU A 274 9.14 -17.83 5.15
C LEU A 274 10.49 -17.25 4.75
N SER A 275 11.44 -18.12 4.42
CA SER A 275 12.81 -17.71 4.13
C SER A 275 13.27 -18.26 2.80
N ALA A 276 13.69 -17.37 1.90
CA ALA A 276 14.27 -17.74 0.62
C ALA A 276 15.47 -16.86 0.29
N GLY A 277 16.65 -17.48 0.22
CA GLY A 277 17.90 -16.78 -0.10
C GLY A 277 18.24 -15.66 0.88
N LYS A 278 17.98 -14.42 0.47
CA LYS A 278 18.25 -13.18 1.23
C LYS A 278 16.99 -12.44 1.65
N ILE A 279 15.82 -13.06 1.52
CA ILE A 279 14.53 -12.46 1.84
C ILE A 279 13.85 -13.35 2.86
N ASP A 280 13.47 -12.78 4.00
CA ASP A 280 12.47 -13.38 4.88
C ASP A 280 11.16 -12.58 4.77
N LEU A 281 10.06 -13.29 4.61
CA LEU A 281 8.71 -12.76 4.75
C LEU A 281 8.20 -13.12 6.13
N GLU A 282 7.83 -12.13 6.95
CA GLU A 282 7.26 -12.36 8.28
C GLU A 282 5.79 -11.92 8.31
N ARG A 283 4.93 -12.82 8.77
CA ARG A 283 3.50 -12.54 8.93
C ARG A 283 3.30 -11.62 10.13
N CYS A 284 2.72 -10.45 9.91
CA CYS A 284 2.39 -9.52 10.98
C CYS A 284 1.19 -10.02 11.79
N THR A 285 1.17 -9.74 13.09
CA THR A 285 0.20 -10.29 14.06
C THR A 285 -0.84 -9.28 14.54
N GLY A 286 -0.98 -8.14 13.85
CA GLY A 286 -2.04 -7.19 14.15
C GLY A 286 -3.44 -7.74 13.89
N PRO A 287 -4.49 -6.98 14.27
CA PRO A 287 -5.87 -7.41 14.07
C PRO A 287 -6.17 -7.75 12.60
N SER A 288 -6.82 -8.89 12.35
CA SER A 288 -7.16 -9.36 10.99
C SER A 288 -8.10 -8.42 10.23
N SER A 289 -8.89 -7.62 10.94
CA SER A 289 -9.75 -6.57 10.37
C SER A 289 -9.00 -5.29 10.00
N ASN A 290 -7.70 -5.21 10.26
CA ASN A 290 -6.87 -4.06 9.93
C ASN A 290 -5.76 -4.51 8.98
N GLN A 291 -5.87 -4.12 7.70
CA GLN A 291 -4.96 -4.57 6.66
C GLN A 291 -3.53 -4.04 6.86
N ASN A 292 -3.37 -2.80 7.36
CA ASN A 292 -2.07 -2.21 7.69
C ASN A 292 -1.28 -3.09 8.67
N ARG A 293 -1.97 -3.59 9.69
CA ARG A 293 -1.33 -4.28 10.83
C ARG A 293 -1.22 -5.79 10.68
N SER A 294 -1.94 -6.37 9.71
CA SER A 294 -1.99 -7.81 9.47
C SER A 294 -1.33 -8.21 8.15
N GLY A 295 -0.41 -7.41 7.62
CA GLY A 295 0.29 -7.64 6.35
C GLY A 295 1.49 -8.58 6.44
N ILE A 296 2.49 -8.31 5.59
CA ILE A 296 3.81 -8.96 5.56
C ILE A 296 4.86 -7.89 5.84
N ALA A 297 5.73 -8.14 6.81
CA ALA A 297 6.99 -7.42 6.96
C ALA A 297 8.09 -8.19 6.22
N VAL A 298 8.97 -7.47 5.52
CA VAL A 298 10.05 -8.07 4.74
C VAL A 298 11.40 -7.77 5.39
N TRP A 299 12.17 -8.81 5.67
CA TRP A 299 13.56 -8.70 6.11
C TRP A 299 14.47 -9.02 4.94
N VAL A 300 15.39 -8.11 4.65
CA VAL A 300 16.36 -8.30 3.57
C VAL A 300 17.74 -8.46 4.18
N TRP A 301 18.41 -9.57 3.87
CA TRP A 301 19.70 -9.94 4.42
C TRP A 301 20.85 -9.54 3.50
N GLY A 302 21.92 -9.05 4.11
CA GLY A 302 23.16 -8.74 3.41
C GLY A 302 24.08 -9.96 3.28
N SER A 303 25.39 -9.68 3.25
CA SER A 303 26.42 -10.70 3.36
C SER A 303 26.33 -11.43 4.72
N ALA A 304 26.91 -12.63 4.79
CA ALA A 304 26.88 -13.44 6.00
C ALA A 304 27.42 -12.64 7.21
N GLY A 305 26.66 -12.64 8.32
CA GLY A 305 26.99 -11.89 9.53
C GLY A 305 26.46 -10.45 9.58
N SER A 306 25.78 -9.97 8.52
CA SER A 306 25.11 -8.68 8.54
C SER A 306 23.71 -8.77 9.14
N ASP A 307 23.32 -7.75 9.91
CA ASP A 307 21.92 -7.57 10.32
C ASP A 307 21.03 -7.22 9.10
N PRO A 308 19.74 -7.59 9.10
CA PRO A 308 18.85 -7.33 7.98
C PRO A 308 18.40 -5.86 7.92
N ILE A 309 18.01 -5.41 6.73
CA ILE A 309 17.21 -4.19 6.56
C ILE A 309 15.73 -4.58 6.65
N LEU A 310 14.96 -3.83 7.44
CA LEU A 310 13.52 -4.07 7.63
C LEU A 310 12.68 -3.17 6.73
N LEU A 311 11.74 -3.76 6.00
CA LEU A 311 10.70 -3.10 5.21
C LEU A 311 9.33 -3.55 5.75
N PRO A 312 8.73 -2.81 6.70
CA PRO A 312 7.55 -3.27 7.43
C PRO A 312 6.22 -3.04 6.69
N GLY A 313 6.23 -2.33 5.55
CA GLY A 313 5.00 -1.75 4.99
C GLY A 313 4.32 -0.86 6.03
N ASP A 314 3.04 -1.11 6.29
CA ASP A 314 2.24 -0.32 7.22
C ASP A 314 2.04 -1.00 8.59
N ALA A 315 2.71 -2.13 8.81
CA ALA A 315 2.62 -2.86 10.05
C ALA A 315 3.25 -2.07 11.21
N GLY A 316 2.56 -2.05 12.35
CA GLY A 316 3.12 -1.52 13.58
C GLY A 316 4.36 -2.32 13.99
N TYR A 317 5.37 -1.67 14.56
CA TYR A 317 6.56 -2.33 15.09
C TYR A 317 6.22 -3.40 16.14
N SER A 318 5.13 -3.23 16.90
CA SER A 318 4.64 -4.24 17.86
C SER A 318 4.01 -5.47 17.20
N ASP A 319 3.68 -5.39 15.91
CA ASP A 319 2.98 -6.43 15.17
C ASP A 319 3.94 -7.31 14.38
N ILE A 320 5.25 -7.08 14.52
CA ILE A 320 6.32 -7.83 13.85
C ILE A 320 7.02 -8.68 14.93
N PRO A 321 6.68 -9.98 15.06
CA PRO A 321 7.12 -10.81 16.18
C PRO A 321 8.63 -10.83 16.41
N THR A 322 9.44 -11.00 15.35
CA THR A 322 10.89 -11.05 15.53
C THR A 322 11.52 -9.71 15.89
N LEU A 323 10.91 -8.60 15.48
CA LEU A 323 11.33 -7.27 15.91
C LEU A 323 11.06 -7.08 17.41
N VAL A 324 9.86 -7.47 17.89
CA VAL A 324 9.51 -7.45 19.31
C VAL A 324 10.43 -8.35 20.14
N ALA A 325 10.85 -9.48 19.58
CA ALA A 325 11.84 -10.37 20.19
C ALA A 325 13.28 -9.80 20.21
N GLY A 326 13.49 -8.59 19.68
CA GLY A 326 14.78 -7.89 19.73
C GLY A 326 15.71 -8.18 18.56
N LYS A 327 15.19 -8.66 17.41
CA LYS A 327 15.99 -8.81 16.20
C LYS A 327 16.63 -7.47 15.81
N ALA A 328 17.95 -7.48 15.67
CA ALA A 328 18.72 -6.31 15.25
C ALA A 328 18.48 -5.98 13.78
N ILE A 329 18.75 -4.73 13.40
CA ILE A 329 18.60 -4.25 12.03
C ILE A 329 19.84 -3.45 11.60
N ALA A 330 20.12 -3.45 10.29
CA ALA A 330 21.10 -2.58 9.67
C ALA A 330 20.48 -1.27 9.13
N GLY A 331 19.18 -1.28 8.86
CA GLY A 331 18.44 -0.15 8.29
C GLY A 331 16.94 -0.35 8.36
N LEU A 332 16.18 0.72 8.12
CA LEU A 332 14.73 0.72 8.25
C LEU A 332 14.06 1.50 7.11
N VAL A 333 13.01 0.94 6.51
CA VAL A 333 11.96 1.76 5.90
C VAL A 333 10.91 2.01 6.99
N ALA A 334 10.58 3.27 7.27
CA ALA A 334 9.67 3.60 8.35
C ALA A 334 8.27 3.06 8.05
N ALA A 335 7.63 2.51 9.07
CA ALA A 335 6.28 1.96 8.94
C ALA A 335 5.26 3.04 8.54
N HIS A 336 4.29 2.65 7.73
CA HIS A 336 3.09 3.42 7.42
C HIS A 336 3.39 4.82 6.88
N HIS A 337 4.41 4.94 6.02
CA HIS A 337 4.84 6.23 5.43
C HIS A 337 5.30 7.28 6.46
N GLY A 338 5.62 6.84 7.69
CA GLY A 338 5.81 7.74 8.84
C GLY A 338 4.51 8.19 9.51
N GLY A 339 3.41 7.51 9.24
CA GLY A 339 2.10 7.62 9.87
C GLY A 339 2.04 6.88 11.21
N ARG A 340 0.83 6.57 11.67
CA ARG A 340 0.62 5.91 12.98
C ARG A 340 1.02 4.44 12.88
N ALA A 341 1.96 4.03 13.71
CA ALA A 341 2.41 2.65 13.85
C ALA A 341 2.47 2.27 15.33
N SER A 342 1.90 1.14 15.73
CA SER A 342 1.94 0.67 17.12
C SER A 342 3.33 0.13 17.49
N GLY A 343 3.69 0.23 18.77
CA GLY A 343 5.00 -0.20 19.26
C GLY A 343 6.10 0.85 19.11
N VAL A 344 7.31 0.48 19.50
CA VAL A 344 8.48 1.36 19.49
C VAL A 344 9.31 1.07 18.25
N ALA A 345 9.69 2.12 17.51
CA ALA A 345 10.59 1.97 16.38
C ALA A 345 11.91 1.30 16.80
N PRO A 346 12.49 0.41 15.98
CA PRO A 346 13.75 -0.23 16.33
C PRO A 346 14.85 0.80 16.53
N THR A 347 15.71 0.55 17.52
CA THR A 347 16.84 1.44 17.82
C THR A 347 17.79 1.49 16.63
N LYS A 348 18.24 2.68 16.24
CA LYS A 348 19.31 2.85 15.24
C LYS A 348 20.52 2.00 15.66
N PRO A 349 21.01 1.10 14.79
CA PRO A 349 22.15 0.25 15.15
C PRO A 349 23.43 1.09 15.29
N GLY A 350 24.41 0.57 16.03
CA GLY A 350 25.73 1.20 16.18
C GLY A 350 26.64 1.09 14.94
N ALA A 351 26.11 0.61 13.81
CA ALA A 351 26.85 0.54 12.55
C ALA A 351 27.24 1.95 12.05
N GLY A 352 28.25 2.02 11.19
CA GLY A 352 28.82 3.31 10.76
C GLY A 352 27.87 4.21 9.96
N THR A 353 26.84 3.66 9.32
CA THR A 353 26.04 4.34 8.27
C THR A 353 24.56 3.88 8.15
N PRO A 354 23.86 3.48 9.22
CA PRO A 354 22.47 3.03 9.10
C PRO A 354 21.55 4.14 8.62
N ARG A 355 20.61 3.77 7.76
CA ARG A 355 19.63 4.68 7.17
C ARG A 355 18.21 4.32 7.59
N VAL A 356 17.41 5.35 7.80
CA VAL A 356 15.95 5.25 7.82
C VAL A 356 15.41 6.00 6.60
N ALA A 357 14.50 5.37 5.87
CA ALA A 357 13.80 5.98 4.75
C ALA A 357 12.31 6.12 5.06
N LEU A 358 11.73 7.26 4.75
CA LEU A 358 10.29 7.50 4.85
C LEU A 358 9.77 7.75 3.45
N SER A 359 8.80 6.94 3.00
CA SER A 359 8.16 7.13 1.69
C SER A 359 6.87 7.92 1.88
N TYR A 360 6.87 9.19 1.50
CA TYR A 360 5.69 10.07 1.56
C TYR A 360 5.84 11.17 0.52
N GLY A 361 4.77 11.93 0.26
CA GLY A 361 4.86 13.08 -0.64
C GLY A 361 4.17 14.31 -0.09
N HIS A 362 4.82 15.47 -0.22
CA HIS A 362 4.31 16.74 0.25
C HIS A 362 3.57 17.52 -0.87
N PRO A 363 2.43 18.16 -0.55
CA PRO A 363 1.56 17.87 0.59
C PRO A 363 0.79 16.56 0.34
N ASN A 364 0.49 15.81 1.40
CA ASN A 364 -0.45 14.69 1.37
C ASN A 364 -1.62 14.92 2.34
N SER A 365 -2.75 14.29 2.03
CA SER A 365 -4.01 14.42 2.76
C SER A 365 -3.95 13.84 4.18
N TYR A 366 -3.07 12.87 4.42
CA TYR A 366 -2.87 12.21 5.72
C TYR A 366 -1.88 12.93 6.65
N LYS A 367 -1.24 14.01 6.18
CA LYS A 367 -0.22 14.79 6.91
C LYS A 367 0.99 13.94 7.33
N HIS A 368 1.30 12.90 6.58
CA HIS A 368 2.49 12.09 6.77
C HIS A 368 3.75 12.88 6.35
N PRO A 369 4.90 12.63 7.00
CA PRO A 369 5.03 11.87 8.24
C PRO A 369 4.45 12.65 9.43
N LEU A 370 3.87 11.94 10.39
CA LEU A 370 3.30 12.56 11.59
C LEU A 370 4.41 12.97 12.57
N ALA A 371 4.22 14.12 13.22
CA ALA A 371 5.18 14.63 14.20
C ALA A 371 5.51 13.62 15.33
N ASN A 372 4.52 12.88 15.82
CA ASN A 372 4.73 11.85 16.84
C ASN A 372 5.56 10.66 16.33
N SER A 373 5.40 10.28 15.06
CA SER A 373 6.18 9.21 14.44
C SER A 373 7.64 9.62 14.26
N LEU A 374 7.88 10.87 13.86
CA LEU A 374 9.23 11.45 13.81
C LEU A 374 9.87 11.48 15.21
N GLN A 375 9.13 11.92 16.24
CA GLN A 375 9.60 11.89 17.63
C GLN A 375 9.96 10.48 18.10
N GLY A 376 9.15 9.48 17.75
CA GLY A 376 9.42 8.06 18.06
C GLY A 376 10.72 7.57 17.42
N LEU A 377 10.95 7.91 16.15
CA LEU A 377 12.20 7.58 15.46
C LEU A 377 13.41 8.30 16.09
N THR A 378 13.29 9.60 16.41
CA THR A 378 14.33 10.35 17.12
C THR A 378 14.63 9.75 18.50
N ALA A 379 13.61 9.34 19.24
CA ALA A 379 13.77 8.65 20.53
C ALA A 379 14.50 7.30 20.38
N SER A 380 14.30 6.61 19.25
CA SER A 380 15.06 5.43 18.82
C SER A 380 16.41 5.76 18.19
N ARG A 381 16.91 7.00 18.36
CA ARG A 381 18.23 7.51 17.96
C ARG A 381 18.42 7.65 16.45
N TRP A 382 17.36 7.59 15.65
CA TRP A 382 17.43 7.95 14.23
C TRP A 382 17.66 9.45 14.07
N SER A 383 18.56 9.80 13.15
CA SER A 383 18.93 11.19 12.89
C SER A 383 17.92 11.79 11.91
N ILE A 384 16.86 12.39 12.45
CA ILE A 384 15.77 13.03 11.69
C ILE A 384 15.66 14.48 12.18
N GLY A 385 15.57 15.45 11.28
CA GLY A 385 15.42 16.87 11.63
C GLY A 385 16.70 17.54 12.17
N HIS A 386 17.88 16.92 12.02
CA HIS A 386 19.16 17.48 12.46
C HIS A 386 20.02 17.84 11.23
N PRO A 387 20.41 19.12 11.03
CA PRO A 387 20.95 19.64 9.75
C PRO A 387 22.38 19.13 9.50
N ALA A 388 22.81 18.87 8.25
CA ALA A 388 22.72 19.80 7.13
C ALA A 388 21.66 19.43 6.05
N PRO A 389 20.80 20.38 5.65
CA PRO A 389 19.92 20.23 4.49
C PRO A 389 20.69 19.75 3.26
N GLY A 390 20.21 18.69 2.61
CA GLY A 390 20.83 18.12 1.41
C GLY A 390 21.99 17.14 1.64
N ILE A 391 22.46 16.94 2.88
CA ILE A 391 23.50 15.94 3.19
C ILE A 391 22.87 14.71 3.85
N ASP A 392 22.13 14.89 4.96
CA ASP A 392 21.68 13.76 5.80
C ASP A 392 20.17 13.48 5.75
N GLU A 393 19.35 14.44 5.27
CA GLU A 393 17.90 14.33 5.23
C GLU A 393 17.33 14.91 3.92
N ARG A 394 16.36 14.22 3.33
CA ARG A 394 15.57 14.67 2.17
C ARG A 394 14.10 14.62 2.51
N ARG A 395 13.44 15.75 2.36
CA ARG A 395 12.02 15.91 2.71
C ARG A 395 11.30 16.38 1.48
N THR A 396 10.15 15.78 1.17
CA THR A 396 9.45 16.05 -0.08
C THR A 396 8.92 17.48 -0.19
N GLU A 397 8.86 18.19 0.94
CA GLU A 397 8.70 19.64 1.09
C GLU A 397 9.76 20.44 0.33
N ASP A 398 10.97 19.90 0.23
CA ASP A 398 12.13 20.55 -0.38
C ASP A 398 12.16 20.34 -1.93
N ARG A 399 11.12 19.72 -2.53
CA ARG A 399 11.02 19.51 -3.99
C ARG A 399 10.91 20.82 -4.75
N ILE A 400 11.76 20.97 -5.76
CA ILE A 400 11.64 22.07 -6.73
C ILE A 400 10.40 21.85 -7.60
N GLY A 401 9.57 22.89 -7.74
CA GLY A 401 8.33 22.83 -8.53
C GLY A 401 7.06 22.49 -7.74
N GLY A 402 7.15 22.24 -6.43
CA GLY A 402 6.01 22.00 -5.56
C GLY A 402 5.44 20.58 -5.66
N VAL A 403 4.11 20.45 -5.58
CA VAL A 403 3.40 19.16 -5.58
C VAL A 403 3.72 18.37 -6.84
N GLY A 404 4.29 17.17 -6.69
CA GLY A 404 4.69 16.34 -7.83
C GLY A 404 5.85 16.93 -8.66
N GLY A 405 6.61 17.88 -8.10
CA GLY A 405 7.73 18.57 -8.74
C GLY A 405 8.86 17.65 -9.22
N THR A 406 10.05 18.21 -9.49
CA THR A 406 11.22 17.38 -9.81
C THR A 406 11.55 16.56 -8.56
N GLY A 407 11.34 15.25 -8.62
CA GLY A 407 11.50 14.36 -7.48
C GLY A 407 12.88 14.50 -6.83
N LEU A 408 12.98 14.08 -5.57
CA LEU A 408 14.22 14.12 -4.81
C LEU A 408 15.14 12.95 -5.13
N GLY A 409 14.69 12.04 -6.01
CA GLY A 409 15.38 10.81 -6.40
C GLY A 409 15.29 9.73 -5.32
N HIS A 410 15.75 8.53 -5.66
CA HIS A 410 15.59 7.35 -4.80
C HIS A 410 16.61 7.34 -3.65
N ILE A 411 16.28 6.65 -2.56
CA ILE A 411 17.18 6.44 -1.42
C ILE A 411 17.81 5.05 -1.56
N ARG A 412 19.14 4.98 -1.62
CA ARG A 412 19.87 3.71 -1.54
C ARG A 412 19.98 3.28 -0.08
N MET A 413 19.71 2.01 0.18
CA MET A 413 20.06 1.35 1.43
C MET A 413 20.96 0.15 1.12
N ASN A 414 22.02 -0.02 1.91
CA ASN A 414 22.92 -1.16 1.87
C ASN A 414 23.65 -1.28 3.22
N TRP A 415 24.40 -2.36 3.40
CA TRP A 415 25.09 -2.69 4.65
C TRP A 415 26.44 -1.98 4.84
N THR A 416 26.98 -1.37 3.79
CA THR A 416 28.29 -0.68 3.83
C THR A 416 28.14 0.83 4.08
N GLY A 417 26.96 1.38 3.82
CA GLY A 417 26.70 2.82 3.79
C GLY A 417 27.21 3.56 2.57
N ASN A 418 27.83 2.86 1.62
CA ASN A 418 28.41 3.50 0.46
C ASN A 418 27.30 4.01 -0.46
N THR A 419 27.45 5.25 -0.94
CA THR A 419 26.53 5.84 -1.93
C THR A 419 26.68 5.20 -3.31
N GLY A 420 27.81 4.52 -3.57
CA GLY A 420 28.11 3.79 -4.81
C GLY A 420 28.05 4.65 -6.08
N PRO A 421 28.39 4.11 -7.26
CA PRO A 421 28.10 4.78 -8.52
C PRO A 421 26.59 4.79 -8.80
N ALA A 422 26.10 5.76 -9.59
CA ALA A 422 24.73 5.77 -10.08
C ALA A 422 24.35 4.41 -10.69
N HIS A 423 23.17 3.91 -10.36
CA HIS A 423 22.69 2.66 -10.95
C HIS A 423 22.05 2.96 -12.31
N ILE A 424 22.60 2.39 -13.36
CA ILE A 424 22.16 2.63 -14.74
C ILE A 424 21.46 1.37 -15.24
N CYS A 425 20.13 1.40 -15.31
CA CYS A 425 19.42 0.31 -15.98
C CYS A 425 19.59 0.42 -17.50
N SER A 426 20.02 -0.68 -18.12
CA SER A 426 20.04 -0.81 -19.59
C SER A 426 18.64 -0.67 -20.23
N CYS A 427 17.58 -0.80 -19.44
CA CYS A 427 16.19 -0.66 -19.83
C CYS A 427 15.67 0.79 -19.89
N GLY A 428 16.49 1.78 -19.51
CA GLY A 428 16.09 3.19 -19.45
C GLY A 428 15.11 3.51 -18.32
N CYS A 429 15.02 2.68 -17.27
CA CYS A 429 14.30 3.06 -16.06
C CYS A 429 15.12 4.06 -15.24
N THR A 430 14.43 4.89 -14.47
CA THR A 430 15.07 5.79 -13.50
C THR A 430 15.18 5.01 -12.20
N LEU A 431 16.33 4.37 -11.99
CA LEU A 431 16.74 3.85 -10.68
C LEU A 431 18.06 4.53 -10.32
N ASP A 432 18.07 5.87 -10.40
CA ASP A 432 19.24 6.65 -10.02
C ASP A 432 19.07 7.12 -8.57
N PRO A 433 19.68 6.43 -7.59
CA PRO A 433 19.63 6.87 -6.22
C PRO A 433 20.49 8.12 -6.10
N THR A 434 19.85 9.18 -5.66
CA THR A 434 20.52 10.44 -5.43
C THR A 434 21.07 10.53 -4.01
N GLN A 435 20.80 9.54 -3.15
CA GLN A 435 21.31 9.43 -1.78
C GLN A 435 21.76 8.01 -1.44
#